data_AF-A0A705IYP5-F1
#
_entry.id   AF-A0A705IYP5-F1
#
_cell.length_a   1.000
_cell.length_b   1.000
_cell.length_c   1.000
_cell.angle_alpha   90.00
_cell.angle_beta   90.00
_cell.angle_gamma   90.00
#
_symmetry.space_group_name_H-M   'P 1'
#
loop_
_entity.id
_entity.type
_entity.pdbx_description
1 polymer ?
#
loop_
_entity_poly.entity_id
_entity_poly.type
_entity_poly.pdbx_seq_one_letter_code
_entity_poly.pdbx_strand_id
1 'polypeptide(L)'
;MLTVIELLIGVVVIVGVARYIIKGYSATGVLFVGGLALLIISALMGHKVLPASETSTGYTATDIVEYIKILLMSRGGDLGMMIMMLCGFAAYMTHIGANDMVVKLASKPLQYINSPYLLMIAAYFVACLMSLAVSSATGLGVLLMATLFPVMVNVGISRGAAAAICASPAAIILSPTSGDVVLAAKAAEMPLIDFAFKTTLPISIAAIIGMAIAHFFWQRYLDKKENISHEMLDVAEITTTAPAFYALLPFTPIIGVLIFDGKWGPQLHIITILVICMLLAAVLEFVRGFNTQNVFSGLEVAYRGMADAFAGVV
;
A
#
# COMPACT_ATOMS: atom_id res chain seq x y z
N MET A 1 -36.43 -14.13 -18.16
CA MET A 1 -35.71 -14.58 -19.38
C MET A 1 -34.54 -13.67 -19.73
N LEU A 2 -34.68 -12.32 -19.60
CA LEU A 2 -33.58 -11.36 -19.78
C LEU A 2 -32.36 -11.61 -18.86
N THR A 3 -32.58 -11.94 -17.60
CA THR A 3 -31.51 -12.14 -16.59
C THR A 3 -30.51 -13.27 -16.93
N VAL A 4 -30.95 -14.35 -17.59
CA VAL A 4 -30.04 -15.46 -17.97
C VAL A 4 -29.16 -15.07 -19.15
N ILE A 5 -29.69 -14.27 -20.08
CA ILE A 5 -28.95 -13.77 -21.25
C ILE A 5 -27.89 -12.76 -20.80
N GLU A 6 -28.23 -11.84 -19.88
CA GLU A 6 -27.31 -10.88 -19.29
C GLU A 6 -26.14 -11.58 -18.57
N LEU A 7 -26.43 -12.63 -17.79
CA LEU A 7 -25.41 -13.43 -17.11
C LEU A 7 -24.50 -14.15 -18.11
N LEU A 8 -25.04 -14.72 -19.19
CA LEU A 8 -24.25 -15.38 -20.24
C LEU A 8 -23.32 -14.40 -20.95
N ILE A 9 -23.81 -13.19 -21.26
CA ILE A 9 -23.00 -12.11 -21.85
C ILE A 9 -21.86 -11.75 -20.91
N GLY A 10 -22.16 -11.55 -19.62
CA GLY A 10 -21.15 -11.28 -18.60
C GLY A 10 -20.06 -12.35 -18.53
N VAL A 11 -20.45 -13.62 -18.53
CA VAL A 11 -19.50 -14.76 -18.53
C VAL A 11 -18.61 -14.74 -19.78
N VAL A 12 -19.18 -14.52 -20.97
CA VAL A 12 -18.41 -14.46 -22.22
C VAL A 12 -17.39 -13.33 -22.18
N VAL A 13 -17.78 -12.14 -21.71
CA VAL A 13 -16.87 -11.01 -21.58
C VAL A 13 -15.77 -11.31 -20.55
N ILE A 14 -16.10 -11.87 -19.39
CA ILE A 14 -15.12 -12.24 -18.36
C ILE A 14 -14.11 -13.26 -18.89
N VAL A 15 -14.57 -14.31 -19.59
CA VAL A 15 -13.68 -15.31 -20.21
C VAL A 15 -12.76 -14.66 -21.24
N GLY A 16 -13.28 -13.73 -22.04
CA GLY A 16 -12.50 -12.92 -22.97
C GLY A 16 -11.40 -12.13 -22.25
N VAL A 17 -11.79 -11.31 -21.26
CA VAL A 17 -10.88 -10.49 -20.45
C VAL A 17 -9.79 -11.34 -19.81
N ALA A 18 -10.17 -12.44 -19.13
CA ALA A 18 -9.23 -13.34 -18.47
C ALA A 18 -8.22 -13.93 -19.48
N ARG A 19 -8.68 -14.34 -20.67
CA ARG A 19 -7.81 -14.89 -21.71
C ARG A 19 -6.78 -13.87 -22.21
N TYR A 20 -7.16 -12.61 -22.38
CA TYR A 20 -6.23 -11.57 -22.83
C TYR A 20 -5.21 -11.20 -21.74
N ILE A 21 -5.63 -11.17 -20.46
CA ILE A 21 -4.70 -10.97 -19.34
C ILE A 21 -3.67 -12.11 -19.27
N ILE A 22 -4.12 -13.38 -19.38
CA ILE A 22 -3.21 -14.55 -19.38
C ILE A 22 -2.23 -14.51 -20.57
N LYS A 23 -2.63 -13.92 -21.70
CA LYS A 23 -1.76 -13.72 -22.87
C LYS A 23 -0.75 -12.57 -22.72
N GLY A 24 -0.73 -11.87 -21.58
CA GLY A 24 0.22 -10.79 -21.30
C GLY A 24 -0.18 -9.41 -21.80
N TYR A 25 -1.46 -9.20 -22.14
CA TYR A 25 -1.98 -7.85 -22.41
C TYR A 25 -2.14 -7.06 -21.10
N SER A 26 -2.09 -5.73 -21.16
CA SER A 26 -2.27 -4.88 -19.97
C SER A 26 -3.68 -5.06 -19.38
N ALA A 27 -3.75 -5.43 -18.09
CA ALA A 27 -5.02 -5.68 -17.42
C ALA A 27 -5.93 -4.44 -17.47
N THR A 28 -5.36 -3.24 -17.29
CA THR A 28 -6.07 -1.95 -17.37
C THR A 28 -6.78 -1.75 -18.70
N GLY A 29 -6.06 -1.93 -19.82
CA GLY A 29 -6.62 -1.78 -21.15
C GLY A 29 -7.68 -2.83 -21.47
N VAL A 30 -7.44 -4.09 -21.11
CA VAL A 30 -8.37 -5.20 -21.36
C VAL A 30 -9.66 -5.03 -20.54
N LEU A 31 -9.57 -4.63 -19.27
CA LEU A 31 -10.73 -4.36 -18.42
C LEU A 31 -11.54 -3.17 -18.92
N PHE A 32 -10.88 -2.10 -19.37
CA PHE A 32 -11.56 -0.93 -19.95
C PHE A 32 -12.37 -1.32 -21.20
N VAL A 33 -11.77 -2.07 -22.13
CA VAL A 33 -12.46 -2.55 -23.34
C VAL A 33 -13.60 -3.52 -22.98
N GLY A 34 -13.40 -4.40 -21.99
CA GLY A 34 -14.45 -5.29 -21.49
C GLY A 34 -15.64 -4.53 -20.91
N GLY A 35 -15.38 -3.50 -20.09
CA GLY A 35 -16.41 -2.62 -19.54
C GLY A 35 -17.14 -1.85 -20.64
N LEU A 36 -16.42 -1.28 -21.60
CA LEU A 36 -17.01 -0.59 -22.76
C LEU A 36 -17.90 -1.54 -23.58
N ALA A 37 -17.46 -2.76 -23.83
CA ALA A 37 -18.25 -3.77 -24.53
C ALA A 37 -19.55 -4.08 -23.79
N LEU A 38 -19.51 -4.22 -22.46
CA LEU A 38 -20.71 -4.41 -21.64
C LEU A 38 -21.66 -3.22 -21.71
N LEU A 39 -21.15 -1.98 -21.70
CA LEU A 39 -21.98 -0.78 -21.84
C LEU A 39 -22.65 -0.70 -23.22
N ILE A 40 -21.92 -1.07 -24.28
CA ILE A 40 -22.47 -1.12 -25.65
C ILE A 40 -23.57 -2.19 -25.75
N ILE A 41 -23.34 -3.39 -25.22
CA ILE A 41 -24.34 -4.47 -25.26
C ILE A 41 -25.57 -4.08 -24.43
N SER A 42 -25.37 -3.46 -23.27
CA SER A 42 -26.45 -2.93 -22.41
C SER A 42 -27.31 -1.90 -23.15
N ALA A 43 -26.68 -0.97 -23.87
CA ALA A 43 -27.37 -0.01 -24.72
C ALA A 43 -28.19 -0.68 -25.84
N LEU A 44 -27.61 -1.68 -26.52
CA LEU A 44 -28.28 -2.43 -27.60
C LEU A 44 -29.48 -3.23 -27.09
N MET A 45 -29.44 -3.69 -25.83
CA MET A 45 -30.55 -4.36 -25.16
C MET A 45 -31.64 -3.39 -24.68
N GLY A 46 -31.47 -2.08 -24.89
CA GLY A 46 -32.44 -1.05 -24.51
C GLY A 46 -32.38 -0.62 -23.05
N HIS A 47 -31.35 -1.01 -22.30
CA HIS A 47 -31.14 -0.53 -20.95
C HIS A 47 -30.60 0.91 -20.94
N LYS A 48 -30.97 1.67 -19.92
CA LYS A 48 -30.38 3.00 -19.69
C LYS A 48 -28.95 2.82 -19.17
N VAL A 49 -28.00 3.43 -19.87
CA VAL A 49 -26.56 3.35 -19.54
C VAL A 49 -26.18 4.37 -18.47
N LEU A 50 -26.81 5.55 -18.49
CA LEU A 50 -26.55 6.59 -17.50
C LEU A 50 -27.25 6.32 -16.16
N PRO A 51 -26.65 6.75 -15.03
CA PRO A 51 -27.31 6.76 -13.73
C PRO A 51 -28.64 7.53 -13.79
N ALA A 52 -29.62 7.11 -12.99
CA ALA A 52 -30.94 7.75 -12.98
C ALA A 52 -30.91 9.23 -12.56
N SER A 53 -29.83 9.67 -11.92
CA SER A 53 -29.60 11.06 -11.50
C SER A 53 -29.08 11.97 -12.60
N GLU A 54 -28.65 11.43 -13.75
CA GLU A 54 -27.97 12.17 -14.81
C GLU A 54 -28.88 12.36 -16.03
N THR A 55 -28.84 13.56 -16.61
CA THR A 55 -29.60 13.87 -17.82
C THR A 55 -28.94 13.25 -19.04
N SER A 56 -29.74 12.58 -19.88
CA SER A 56 -29.25 12.02 -21.14
C SER A 56 -28.74 13.15 -22.06
N THR A 57 -27.65 12.84 -22.77
CA THR A 57 -27.07 13.72 -23.80
C THR A 57 -27.90 13.78 -25.08
N GLY A 58 -28.98 13.00 -25.15
CA GLY A 58 -29.90 12.94 -26.29
C GLY A 58 -29.63 11.77 -27.23
N TYR A 59 -28.42 11.19 -27.22
CA TYR A 59 -28.09 9.98 -27.99
C TYR A 59 -27.46 8.90 -27.11
N THR A 60 -27.88 7.65 -27.29
CA THR A 60 -27.38 6.50 -26.49
C THR A 60 -25.87 6.26 -26.68
N ALA A 61 -25.33 6.55 -27.86
CA ALA A 61 -23.89 6.43 -28.12
C ALA A 61 -23.06 7.44 -27.32
N THR A 62 -23.55 8.67 -27.19
CA THR A 62 -22.88 9.71 -26.39
C THR A 62 -23.10 9.51 -24.89
N ASP A 63 -24.22 8.91 -24.49
CA ASP A 63 -24.48 8.51 -23.10
C ASP A 63 -23.46 7.48 -22.56
N ILE A 64 -22.94 6.58 -23.41
CA ILE A 64 -21.87 5.64 -23.03
C ILE A 64 -20.59 6.40 -22.69
N VAL A 65 -20.18 7.35 -23.54
CA VAL A 65 -18.95 8.14 -23.34
C VAL A 65 -19.10 9.09 -22.15
N GLU A 66 -20.30 9.67 -21.99
CA GLU A 66 -20.64 10.50 -20.83
C GLU A 66 -20.56 9.70 -19.53
N TYR A 67 -21.03 8.45 -19.52
CA TYR A 67 -20.92 7.59 -18.35
C TYR A 67 -19.46 7.28 -17.99
N ILE A 68 -18.59 7.08 -18.99
CA ILE A 68 -17.15 6.90 -18.76
C ILE A 68 -16.56 8.16 -18.11
N LYS A 69 -16.92 9.36 -18.59
CA LYS A 69 -16.49 10.62 -17.96
C LYS A 69 -16.92 10.71 -16.50
N ILE A 70 -18.19 10.40 -16.20
CA ILE A 70 -18.73 10.43 -14.84
C ILE A 70 -17.99 9.43 -13.94
N LEU A 71 -17.71 8.22 -14.43
CA LEU A 71 -16.92 7.23 -13.69
C LEU A 71 -15.48 7.71 -13.45
N LEU A 72 -14.81 8.27 -14.46
CA LEU A 72 -13.46 8.82 -14.31
C LEU A 72 -13.42 9.97 -13.29
N MET A 73 -14.39 10.89 -13.35
CA MET A 73 -14.50 12.01 -12.40
C MET A 73 -14.76 11.52 -10.98
N SER A 74 -15.73 10.61 -10.81
CA SER A 74 -16.10 10.12 -9.47
C SER A 74 -15.05 9.20 -8.88
N ARG A 75 -14.54 8.20 -9.62
CA ARG A 75 -13.56 7.24 -9.14
C ARG A 75 -12.16 7.84 -9.05
N GLY A 76 -11.75 8.62 -10.05
CA GLY A 76 -10.47 9.32 -10.04
C GLY A 76 -10.42 10.44 -8.99
N GLY A 77 -11.50 11.21 -8.85
CA GLY A 77 -11.59 12.31 -7.88
C GLY A 77 -11.74 11.88 -6.43
N ASP A 78 -12.32 10.70 -6.16
CA ASP A 78 -12.51 10.17 -4.81
C ASP A 78 -11.43 9.14 -4.46
N LEU A 79 -11.63 7.90 -4.89
CA LEU A 79 -10.76 6.75 -4.58
C LEU A 79 -9.35 6.92 -5.16
N GLY A 80 -9.24 7.35 -6.41
CA GLY A 80 -7.96 7.61 -7.06
C GLY A 80 -7.15 8.66 -6.31
N MET A 81 -7.80 9.76 -5.90
CA MET A 81 -7.15 10.80 -5.12
C MET A 81 -6.71 10.34 -3.73
N MET A 82 -7.49 9.48 -3.06
CA MET A 82 -7.05 8.84 -1.81
C MET A 82 -5.77 8.04 -2.02
N ILE A 83 -5.72 7.18 -3.02
CA ILE A 83 -4.56 6.33 -3.33
C ILE A 83 -3.35 7.20 -3.71
N MET A 84 -3.52 8.17 -4.60
CA MET A 84 -2.45 9.10 -5.00
C MET A 84 -1.86 9.82 -3.79
N MET A 85 -2.70 10.41 -2.92
CA MET A 85 -2.23 11.13 -1.73
C MET A 85 -1.47 10.23 -0.76
N LEU A 86 -1.91 8.97 -0.60
CA LEU A 86 -1.19 7.99 0.23
C LEU A 86 0.19 7.66 -0.33
N CYS A 87 0.28 7.42 -1.64
CA CYS A 87 1.56 7.15 -2.31
C CYS A 87 2.48 8.38 -2.30
N GLY A 88 1.95 9.58 -2.54
CA GLY A 88 2.70 10.83 -2.47
C GLY A 88 3.23 11.11 -1.08
N PHE A 89 2.42 10.89 -0.04
CA PHE A 89 2.86 10.99 1.35
C PHE A 89 3.98 9.99 1.67
N ALA A 90 3.83 8.72 1.27
CA ALA A 90 4.84 7.69 1.48
C ALA A 90 6.17 8.02 0.77
N ALA A 91 6.11 8.55 -0.45
CA ALA A 91 7.27 9.03 -1.19
C ALA A 91 7.97 10.18 -0.44
N TYR A 92 7.19 11.13 0.08
CA TYR A 92 7.72 12.26 0.85
C TYR A 92 8.40 11.81 2.16
N MET A 93 7.78 10.89 2.92
CA MET A 93 8.37 10.34 4.15
C MET A 93 9.70 9.60 3.89
N THR A 94 9.80 8.95 2.73
CA THR A 94 11.06 8.33 2.29
C THR A 94 12.10 9.39 1.98
N HIS A 95 11.72 10.44 1.24
CA HIS A 95 12.63 11.51 0.83
C HIS A 95 13.27 12.25 2.01
N ILE A 96 12.49 12.57 3.05
CA ILE A 96 13.00 13.28 4.24
C ILE A 96 13.74 12.34 5.23
N GLY A 97 13.86 11.04 4.91
CA GLY A 97 14.52 10.04 5.76
C GLY A 97 13.73 9.63 7.00
N ALA A 98 12.43 9.93 7.07
CA ALA A 98 11.58 9.54 8.19
C ALA A 98 11.41 8.02 8.26
N ASN A 99 11.22 7.37 7.11
CA ASN A 99 11.14 5.91 7.02
C ASN A 99 12.43 5.24 7.51
N ASP A 100 13.61 5.74 7.09
CA ASP A 100 14.92 5.24 7.55
C ASP A 100 15.08 5.34 9.07
N MET A 101 14.55 6.42 9.68
CA MET A 101 14.59 6.58 11.13
C MET A 101 13.73 5.56 11.87
N VAL A 102 12.53 5.26 11.35
CA VAL A 102 11.68 4.18 11.89
C VAL A 102 12.49 2.88 11.90
N VAL A 103 13.21 2.59 10.81
CA VAL A 103 14.00 1.35 10.73
C VAL A 103 15.17 1.35 11.70
N LYS A 104 15.91 2.46 11.79
CA LYS A 104 17.05 2.56 12.71
C LYS A 104 16.61 2.27 14.14
N LEU A 105 15.50 2.87 14.57
CA LEU A 105 14.97 2.68 15.92
C LEU A 105 14.44 1.27 16.13
N ALA A 106 13.73 0.72 15.14
CA ALA A 106 13.16 -0.63 15.22
C ALA A 106 14.22 -1.74 15.14
N SER A 107 15.36 -1.48 14.47
CA SER A 107 16.48 -2.43 14.31
C SER A 107 17.45 -2.44 15.49
N LYS A 108 17.46 -1.38 16.32
CA LYS A 108 18.32 -1.31 17.50
C LYS A 108 18.11 -2.46 18.53
N PRO A 109 16.88 -2.83 18.93
CA PRO A 109 16.69 -3.93 19.87
C PRO A 109 17.09 -5.30 19.31
N LEU A 110 17.08 -5.46 17.97
CA LEU A 110 17.44 -6.72 17.32
C LEU A 110 18.92 -7.07 17.52
N GLN A 111 19.81 -6.09 17.64
CA GLN A 111 21.24 -6.32 17.86
C GLN A 111 21.57 -7.02 19.19
N TYR A 112 20.65 -7.03 20.15
CA TYR A 112 20.86 -7.68 21.45
C TYR A 112 20.45 -9.17 21.47
N ILE A 113 19.90 -9.70 20.37
CA ILE A 113 19.43 -11.10 20.30
C ILE A 113 20.54 -11.99 19.73
N ASN A 114 21.07 -12.89 20.55
CA ASN A 114 22.17 -13.78 20.18
C ASN A 114 21.75 -15.08 19.46
N SER A 115 20.45 -15.37 19.36
CA SER A 115 19.94 -16.61 18.74
C SER A 115 19.47 -16.32 17.31
N PRO A 116 20.10 -16.88 16.26
CA PRO A 116 19.77 -16.59 14.85
C PRO A 116 18.30 -16.80 14.51
N TYR A 117 17.68 -17.89 14.99
CA TYR A 117 16.28 -18.20 14.72
C TYR A 117 15.29 -17.29 15.49
N LEU A 118 15.64 -16.89 16.71
CA LEU A 118 14.82 -15.91 17.47
C LEU A 118 14.93 -14.53 16.84
N LEU A 119 16.13 -14.14 16.42
CA LEU A 119 16.36 -12.89 15.71
C LEU A 119 15.58 -12.86 14.39
N MET A 120 15.60 -13.96 13.64
CA MET A 120 14.86 -14.11 12.39
C MET A 120 13.37 -13.79 12.57
N ILE A 121 12.75 -14.35 13.60
CA ILE A 121 11.34 -14.11 13.91
C ILE A 121 11.10 -12.70 14.43
N ALA A 122 11.99 -12.19 15.29
CA ALA A 122 11.92 -10.81 15.76
C ALA A 122 12.04 -9.80 14.59
N ALA A 123 12.93 -10.06 13.64
CA ALA A 123 13.14 -9.26 12.45
C ALA A 123 11.91 -9.27 11.54
N TYR A 124 11.25 -10.44 11.40
CA TYR A 124 9.97 -10.54 10.70
C TYR A 124 8.87 -9.70 11.37
N PHE A 125 8.73 -9.74 12.70
CA PHE A 125 7.77 -8.88 13.41
C PHE A 125 8.09 -7.40 13.24
N VAL A 126 9.37 -7.02 13.31
CA VAL A 126 9.81 -5.64 13.06
C VAL A 126 9.46 -5.21 11.64
N ALA A 127 9.71 -6.07 10.64
CA ALA A 127 9.38 -5.79 9.25
C ALA A 127 7.85 -5.66 9.03
N CYS A 128 7.05 -6.47 9.71
CA CYS A 128 5.58 -6.33 9.73
C CYS A 128 5.16 -5.01 10.38
N LEU A 129 5.74 -4.63 11.51
CA LEU A 129 5.46 -3.33 12.15
C LEU A 129 5.87 -2.16 11.24
N MET A 130 6.97 -2.29 10.49
CA MET A 130 7.38 -1.29 9.51
C MET A 130 6.37 -1.15 8.36
N SER A 131 5.66 -2.20 7.98
CA SER A 131 4.57 -2.11 6.98
C SER A 131 3.39 -1.22 7.42
N LEU A 132 3.26 -0.93 8.73
CA LEU A 132 2.29 0.07 9.22
C LEU A 132 2.68 1.48 8.77
N ALA A 133 3.98 1.79 8.87
CA ALA A 133 4.54 3.10 8.56
C ALA A 133 4.77 3.28 7.05
N VAL A 134 5.21 2.22 6.37
CA VAL A 134 5.56 2.23 4.96
C VAL A 134 4.49 1.47 4.19
N SER A 135 3.56 2.22 3.60
CA SER A 135 2.42 1.68 2.85
C SER A 135 2.75 1.24 1.42
N SER A 136 3.99 1.44 0.94
CA SER A 136 4.44 1.02 -0.38
C SER A 136 5.19 -0.31 -0.32
N ALA A 137 4.71 -1.33 -1.05
CA ALA A 137 5.37 -2.65 -1.11
C ALA A 137 6.80 -2.56 -1.68
N THR A 138 7.00 -1.83 -2.78
CA THR A 138 8.33 -1.62 -3.38
C THR A 138 9.23 -0.81 -2.44
N GLY A 139 8.70 0.26 -1.85
CA GLY A 139 9.44 1.11 -0.91
C GLY A 139 9.88 0.33 0.34
N LEU A 140 8.96 -0.44 0.93
CA LEU A 140 9.23 -1.31 2.08
C LEU A 140 10.29 -2.37 1.73
N GLY A 141 10.18 -3.01 0.56
CA GLY A 141 11.15 -4.01 0.12
C GLY A 141 12.57 -3.46 -0.05
N VAL A 142 12.72 -2.33 -0.75
CA VAL A 142 14.02 -1.64 -0.91
C VAL A 142 14.58 -1.21 0.45
N LEU A 143 13.73 -0.64 1.30
CA LEU A 143 14.10 -0.20 2.63
C LEU A 143 14.61 -1.37 3.49
N LEU A 144 13.85 -2.46 3.58
CA LEU A 144 14.22 -3.67 4.34
C LEU A 144 15.51 -4.30 3.81
N MET A 145 15.71 -4.31 2.49
CA MET A 145 16.94 -4.81 1.86
C MET A 145 18.16 -3.92 2.13
N ALA A 146 17.97 -2.61 2.27
CA ALA A 146 19.06 -1.69 2.59
C ALA A 146 19.42 -1.69 4.10
N THR A 147 18.49 -2.11 4.96
CA THR A 147 18.60 -1.89 6.41
C THR A 147 18.61 -3.19 7.22
N LEU A 148 17.53 -3.96 7.17
CA LEU A 148 17.33 -5.16 7.97
C LEU A 148 18.08 -6.36 7.39
N PHE A 149 18.18 -6.45 6.07
CA PHE A 149 18.90 -7.53 5.39
C PHE A 149 20.39 -7.60 5.79
N PRO A 150 21.18 -6.50 5.74
CA PRO A 150 22.56 -6.54 6.23
C PRO A 150 22.67 -6.97 7.69
N VAL A 151 21.77 -6.48 8.56
CA VAL A 151 21.76 -6.86 9.99
C VAL A 151 21.54 -8.36 10.16
N MET A 152 20.56 -8.94 9.46
CA MET A 152 20.26 -10.37 9.51
C MET A 152 21.38 -11.23 8.92
N VAL A 153 22.01 -10.81 7.83
CA VAL A 153 23.11 -11.58 7.22
C VAL A 153 24.37 -11.52 8.09
N ASN A 154 24.67 -10.36 8.69
CA ASN A 154 25.88 -10.18 9.51
C ASN A 154 25.85 -11.00 10.79
N VAL A 155 24.70 -11.21 11.41
CA VAL A 155 24.54 -12.09 12.59
C VAL A 155 24.36 -13.58 12.24
N GLY A 156 24.59 -13.95 10.97
CA GLY A 156 24.67 -15.34 10.51
C GLY A 156 23.40 -15.92 9.91
N ILE A 157 22.29 -15.17 9.74
CA ILE A 157 21.10 -15.70 9.04
C ILE A 157 21.42 -15.87 7.54
N SER A 158 20.95 -16.97 6.94
CA SER A 158 21.17 -17.22 5.51
C SER A 158 20.57 -16.11 4.64
N ARG A 159 21.23 -15.78 3.53
CA ARG A 159 20.77 -14.72 2.61
C ARG A 159 19.36 -15.01 2.06
N GLY A 160 19.04 -16.28 1.84
CA GLY A 160 17.71 -16.71 1.41
C GLY A 160 16.64 -16.45 2.48
N ALA A 161 16.90 -16.80 3.73
CA ALA A 161 15.99 -16.53 4.84
C ALA A 161 15.82 -15.02 5.07
N ALA A 162 16.92 -14.26 5.07
CA ALA A 162 16.91 -12.80 5.17
C ALA A 162 16.06 -12.16 4.06
N ALA A 163 16.23 -12.58 2.80
CA ALA A 163 15.43 -12.10 1.68
C ALA A 163 13.94 -12.46 1.82
N ALA A 164 13.63 -13.68 2.25
CA ALA A 164 12.25 -14.12 2.47
C ALA A 164 11.54 -13.30 3.57
N ILE A 165 12.27 -12.94 4.63
CA ILE A 165 11.76 -12.07 5.70
C ILE A 165 11.55 -10.66 5.19
N CYS A 166 12.44 -10.12 4.36
CA CYS A 166 12.24 -8.82 3.74
C CYS A 166 11.04 -8.79 2.78
N ALA A 167 10.74 -9.90 2.10
CA ALA A 167 9.63 -9.99 1.14
C ALA A 167 8.26 -10.26 1.79
N SER A 168 8.21 -11.12 2.81
CA SER A 168 6.94 -11.61 3.38
C SER A 168 5.99 -10.55 3.98
N PRO A 169 6.44 -9.42 4.57
CA PRO A 169 5.54 -8.37 5.04
C PRO A 169 4.67 -7.78 3.93
N ALA A 170 5.13 -7.79 2.67
CA ALA A 170 4.35 -7.29 1.54
C ALA A 170 3.10 -8.14 1.25
N ALA A 171 3.04 -9.38 1.75
CA ALA A 171 1.87 -10.24 1.65
C ALA A 171 0.78 -9.90 2.69
N ILE A 172 1.07 -9.02 3.65
CA ILE A 172 0.14 -8.65 4.72
C ILE A 172 -0.17 -7.16 4.60
N ILE A 173 -1.45 -6.84 4.55
CA ILE A 173 -1.88 -5.45 4.58
C ILE A 173 -2.24 -5.09 6.02
N LEU A 174 -1.31 -4.41 6.71
CA LEU A 174 -1.49 -4.07 8.13
C LEU A 174 -1.90 -2.60 8.32
N SER A 175 -1.48 -1.71 7.41
CA SER A 175 -1.74 -0.28 7.54
C SER A 175 -3.19 0.07 7.16
N PRO A 176 -3.98 0.68 8.07
CA PRO A 176 -5.35 1.12 7.77
C PRO A 176 -5.39 2.22 6.70
N THR A 177 -4.25 2.89 6.49
CA THR A 177 -4.04 3.92 5.49
C THR A 177 -3.29 3.39 4.27
N SER A 178 -3.31 2.08 4.01
CA SER A 178 -2.80 1.53 2.74
C SER A 178 -3.83 1.71 1.62
N GLY A 179 -3.37 1.93 0.40
CA GLY A 179 -4.26 2.05 -0.78
C GLY A 179 -5.13 0.81 -0.96
N ASP A 180 -4.58 -0.38 -0.71
CA ASP A 180 -5.28 -1.65 -0.82
C ASP A 180 -6.43 -1.77 0.18
N VAL A 181 -6.24 -1.33 1.43
CA VAL A 181 -7.32 -1.34 2.45
C VAL A 181 -8.41 -0.33 2.10
N VAL A 182 -8.06 0.84 1.57
CA VAL A 182 -9.06 1.84 1.14
C VAL A 182 -9.88 1.29 -0.03
N LEU A 183 -9.23 0.68 -1.01
CA LEU A 183 -9.90 0.02 -2.14
C LEU A 183 -10.80 -1.13 -1.65
N ALA A 184 -10.29 -2.00 -0.77
CA ALA A 184 -11.01 -3.15 -0.24
C ALA A 184 -12.21 -2.73 0.63
N ALA A 185 -12.05 -1.71 1.48
CA ALA A 185 -13.15 -1.16 2.28
C ALA A 185 -14.26 -0.59 1.39
N LYS A 186 -13.90 0.12 0.31
CA LYS A 186 -14.86 0.64 -0.66
C LYS A 186 -15.58 -0.48 -1.40
N ALA A 187 -14.86 -1.53 -1.80
CA ALA A 187 -15.43 -2.70 -2.46
C ALA A 187 -16.35 -3.53 -1.54
N ALA A 188 -16.05 -3.56 -0.24
CA ALA A 188 -16.86 -4.21 0.78
C ALA A 188 -18.05 -3.35 1.28
N GLU A 189 -18.18 -2.11 0.78
CA GLU A 189 -19.17 -1.13 1.24
C GLU A 189 -19.15 -0.89 2.77
N MET A 190 -17.96 -1.00 3.36
CA MET A 190 -17.75 -0.82 4.81
C MET A 190 -17.04 0.50 5.11
N PRO A 191 -17.34 1.16 6.24
CA PRO A 191 -16.53 2.28 6.72
C PRO A 191 -15.06 1.86 6.87
N LEU A 192 -14.12 2.71 6.44
CA LEU A 192 -12.69 2.37 6.43
C LEU A 192 -12.20 1.87 7.79
N ILE A 193 -12.55 2.57 8.86
CA ILE A 193 -12.07 2.26 10.21
C ILE A 193 -12.61 0.92 10.68
N ASP A 194 -13.87 0.63 10.38
CA ASP A 194 -14.46 -0.67 10.69
C ASP A 194 -13.78 -1.78 9.90
N PHE A 195 -13.61 -1.61 8.58
CA PHE A 195 -12.94 -2.59 7.74
C PHE A 195 -11.48 -2.80 8.17
N ALA A 196 -10.76 -1.74 8.51
CA ALA A 196 -9.35 -1.82 8.87
C ALA A 196 -9.14 -2.46 10.25
N PHE A 197 -9.87 -2.02 11.28
CA PHE A 197 -9.63 -2.48 12.66
C PHE A 197 -10.46 -3.70 13.07
N LYS A 198 -11.67 -3.89 12.55
CA LYS A 198 -12.53 -5.03 12.92
C LYS A 198 -12.33 -6.23 11.99
N THR A 199 -11.90 -6.01 10.75
CA THR A 199 -11.75 -7.08 9.76
C THR A 199 -10.29 -7.32 9.41
N THR A 200 -9.59 -6.32 8.88
CA THR A 200 -8.24 -6.48 8.33
C THR A 200 -7.23 -6.77 9.45
N LEU A 201 -7.20 -5.98 10.51
CA LEU A 201 -6.21 -6.12 11.59
C LEU A 201 -6.25 -7.50 12.27
N PRO A 202 -7.40 -8.08 12.67
CA PRO A 202 -7.46 -9.43 13.23
C PRO A 202 -6.97 -10.51 12.26
N ILE A 203 -7.33 -10.41 10.99
CA ILE A 203 -6.89 -11.35 9.94
C ILE A 203 -5.37 -11.24 9.76
N SER A 204 -4.84 -10.02 9.68
CA SER A 204 -3.41 -9.76 9.55
C SER A 204 -2.63 -10.27 10.75
N ILE A 205 -3.13 -10.14 11.98
CA ILE A 205 -2.47 -10.72 13.17
C ILE A 205 -2.40 -12.25 13.08
N ALA A 206 -3.50 -12.90 12.70
CA ALA A 206 -3.51 -14.36 12.53
C ALA A 206 -2.54 -14.81 11.42
N ALA A 207 -2.51 -14.08 10.30
CA ALA A 207 -1.58 -14.33 9.19
C ALA A 207 -0.12 -14.11 9.60
N ILE A 208 0.17 -13.05 10.37
CA ILE A 208 1.51 -12.76 10.90
C ILE A 208 1.99 -13.93 11.76
N ILE A 209 1.16 -14.40 12.69
CA ILE A 209 1.52 -15.53 13.57
C ILE A 209 1.76 -16.80 12.74
N GLY A 210 0.86 -17.10 11.79
CA GLY A 210 1.00 -18.26 10.92
C GLY A 210 2.28 -18.23 10.08
N MET A 211 2.60 -17.08 9.50
CA MET A 211 3.82 -16.90 8.72
C MET A 211 5.09 -16.88 9.58
N ALA A 212 5.05 -16.33 10.80
CA ALA A 212 6.17 -16.41 11.73
C ALA A 212 6.51 -17.87 12.07
N ILE A 213 5.48 -18.68 12.35
CA ILE A 213 5.64 -20.11 12.60
C ILE A 213 6.20 -20.80 11.35
N ALA A 214 5.64 -20.51 10.18
CA ALA A 214 6.11 -21.10 8.92
C ALA A 214 7.57 -20.73 8.64
N HIS A 215 7.97 -19.47 8.80
CA HIS A 215 9.36 -19.02 8.68
C HIS A 215 10.27 -19.76 9.65
N PHE A 216 9.87 -19.92 10.92
CA PHE A 216 10.69 -20.62 11.91
C PHE A 216 11.03 -22.05 11.49
N PHE A 217 10.03 -22.83 11.05
CA PHE A 217 10.23 -24.23 10.70
C PHE A 217 10.85 -24.40 9.30
N TRP A 218 10.39 -23.63 8.32
CA TRP A 218 10.82 -23.76 6.93
C TRP A 218 12.26 -23.30 6.72
N GLN A 219 12.64 -22.14 7.27
CA GLN A 219 14.00 -21.62 7.14
C GLN A 219 14.99 -22.54 7.86
N ARG A 220 14.63 -23.05 9.05
CA ARG A 220 15.46 -24.02 9.78
C ARG A 220 15.67 -25.33 9.01
N TYR A 221 14.66 -25.80 8.30
CA TYR A 221 14.78 -26.98 7.44
C TYR A 221 15.73 -26.73 6.27
N LEU A 222 15.62 -25.58 5.60
CA LEU A 222 16.48 -25.19 4.48
C LEU A 222 17.94 -24.98 4.93
N ASP A 223 18.16 -24.21 5.99
CA ASP A 223 19.50 -23.94 6.52
C ASP A 223 20.22 -25.25 6.92
N LYS A 224 19.48 -26.23 7.48
CA LYS A 224 20.02 -27.56 7.79
C LYS A 224 20.34 -28.38 6.54
N LYS A 225 19.54 -28.24 5.47
CA LYS A 225 19.78 -28.94 4.19
C LYS A 225 21.02 -28.40 3.48
N GLU A 226 21.29 -27.10 3.61
CA GLU A 226 22.41 -26.43 2.94
C GLU A 226 23.70 -26.35 3.79
N ASN A 227 23.72 -26.92 5.00
CA ASN A 227 24.86 -26.90 5.93
C ASN A 227 25.44 -25.49 6.16
N ILE A 228 24.58 -24.50 6.36
CA ILE A 228 25.01 -23.11 6.54
C ILE A 228 25.64 -22.93 7.93
N SER A 229 26.91 -22.51 7.97
CA SER A 229 27.59 -22.13 9.21
C SER A 229 27.26 -20.68 9.56
N HIS A 230 26.65 -20.47 10.72
CA HIS A 230 26.36 -19.14 11.23
C HIS A 230 27.62 -18.54 11.85
N GLU A 231 28.38 -17.73 11.09
CA GLU A 231 29.40 -16.85 11.67
C GLU A 231 28.80 -15.46 11.91
N MET A 232 28.87 -15.00 13.16
CA MET A 232 28.47 -13.63 13.53
C MET A 232 29.62 -12.69 13.19
N LEU A 233 29.40 -11.83 12.21
CA LEU A 233 30.22 -10.67 11.88
C LEU A 233 29.68 -9.44 12.62
N ASP A 234 30.58 -8.50 12.90
CA ASP A 234 30.25 -7.24 13.58
C ASP A 234 29.20 -6.44 12.77
N VAL A 235 28.13 -6.03 13.44
CA VAL A 235 26.98 -5.40 12.79
C VAL A 235 27.31 -3.94 12.48
N ALA A 236 27.44 -3.61 11.20
CA ALA A 236 27.57 -2.21 10.76
C ALA A 236 26.38 -1.36 11.25
N GLU A 237 26.67 -0.18 11.81
CA GLU A 237 25.64 0.75 12.29
C GLU A 237 24.77 1.30 11.14
N ILE A 238 23.45 1.34 11.36
CA ILE A 238 22.52 2.00 10.42
C ILE A 238 22.75 3.51 10.51
N THR A 239 23.35 4.09 9.48
CA THR A 239 23.55 5.54 9.35
C THR A 239 22.33 6.19 8.73
N THR A 240 21.80 7.23 9.37
CA THR A 240 20.73 8.09 8.82
C THR A 240 20.90 9.49 9.38
N THR A 241 20.62 10.47 8.53
CA THR A 241 20.80 11.90 8.80
C THR A 241 19.56 12.55 9.43
N ALA A 242 18.43 11.83 9.50
CA ALA A 242 17.17 12.35 10.04
C ALA A 242 17.19 12.45 11.59
N PRO A 243 16.48 13.41 12.20
CA PRO A 243 16.28 13.45 13.65
C PRO A 243 15.44 12.27 14.14
N ALA A 244 15.69 11.80 15.37
CA ALA A 244 14.98 10.66 15.94
C ALA A 244 13.45 10.83 15.96
N PHE A 245 12.95 12.05 16.18
CA PHE A 245 11.50 12.31 16.24
C PHE A 245 10.79 12.16 14.88
N TYR A 246 11.52 12.15 13.75
CA TYR A 246 10.94 11.96 12.42
C TYR A 246 10.32 10.56 12.27
N ALA A 247 10.73 9.59 13.09
CA ALA A 247 10.11 8.27 13.13
C ALA A 247 8.60 8.30 13.46
N LEU A 248 8.09 9.39 14.05
CA LEU A 248 6.65 9.53 14.32
C LEU A 248 5.85 9.96 13.08
N LEU A 249 6.49 10.66 12.12
CA LEU A 249 5.80 11.25 10.97
C LEU A 249 5.06 10.23 10.09
N PRO A 250 5.64 9.05 9.75
CA PRO A 250 4.96 8.05 8.95
C PRO A 250 3.67 7.51 9.59
N PHE A 251 3.55 7.57 10.93
CA PHE A 251 2.36 7.12 11.67
C PHE A 251 1.28 8.21 11.83
N THR A 252 1.59 9.46 11.47
CA THR A 252 0.65 10.57 11.64
C THR A 252 -0.69 10.38 10.90
N PRO A 253 -0.76 9.76 9.70
CA PRO A 253 -2.06 9.51 9.07
C PRO A 253 -2.95 8.56 9.88
N ILE A 254 -2.37 7.52 10.47
CA ILE A 254 -3.10 6.55 11.30
C ILE A 254 -3.66 7.25 12.55
N ILE A 255 -2.82 8.06 13.21
CA ILE A 255 -3.23 8.86 14.37
C ILE A 255 -4.35 9.84 13.98
N GLY A 256 -4.20 10.52 12.83
CA GLY A 256 -5.21 11.43 12.31
C GLY A 256 -6.55 10.75 12.06
N VAL A 257 -6.56 9.57 11.42
CA VAL A 257 -7.78 8.79 11.18
C VAL A 257 -8.46 8.38 12.49
N LEU A 258 -7.71 8.03 13.53
CA LEU A 258 -8.26 7.65 14.83
C LEU A 258 -8.84 8.84 15.62
N ILE A 259 -8.21 10.02 15.53
CA ILE A 259 -8.66 11.22 16.23
C ILE A 259 -9.88 11.84 15.52
N PHE A 260 -9.85 11.90 14.19
CA PHE A 260 -10.86 12.54 13.34
C PHE A 260 -11.92 11.53 12.81
N ASP A 261 -12.27 10.52 13.61
CA ASP A 261 -13.32 9.51 13.34
C ASP A 261 -14.74 9.99 13.73
N GLY A 262 -14.93 11.26 14.10
CA GLY A 262 -16.23 11.74 14.59
C GLY A 262 -16.50 11.50 16.08
N LYS A 263 -15.68 10.69 16.76
CA LYS A 263 -15.81 10.43 18.22
C LYS A 263 -15.20 11.52 19.09
N TRP A 264 -14.00 11.98 18.73
CA TRP A 264 -13.21 12.96 19.52
C TRP A 264 -13.03 14.29 18.79
N GLY A 265 -13.10 14.28 17.46
CA GLY A 265 -13.08 15.46 16.59
C GLY A 265 -14.07 15.32 15.43
N PRO A 266 -14.14 16.31 14.52
CA PRO A 266 -14.98 16.20 13.32
C PRO A 266 -14.54 15.02 12.45
N GLN A 267 -15.49 14.38 11.78
CA GLN A 267 -15.18 13.31 10.83
C GLN A 267 -14.51 13.91 9.59
N LEU A 268 -13.21 13.71 9.44
CA LEU A 268 -12.46 14.22 8.30
C LEU A 268 -12.27 13.14 7.24
N HIS A 269 -12.29 13.57 5.97
CA HIS A 269 -11.90 12.70 4.88
C HIS A 269 -10.40 12.39 4.94
N ILE A 270 -10.00 11.20 4.53
CA ILE A 270 -8.60 10.73 4.58
C ILE A 270 -7.68 11.68 3.82
N ILE A 271 -8.13 12.18 2.65
CA ILE A 271 -7.39 13.16 1.86
C ILE A 271 -7.05 14.39 2.70
N THR A 272 -8.02 14.93 3.44
CA THR A 272 -7.83 16.08 4.31
C THR A 272 -6.80 15.80 5.40
N ILE A 273 -6.85 14.61 6.00
CA ILE A 273 -5.88 14.18 7.02
C ILE A 273 -4.47 14.12 6.42
N LEU A 274 -4.32 13.54 5.22
CA LEU A 274 -3.02 13.44 4.54
C LEU A 274 -2.45 14.79 4.15
N VAL A 275 -3.29 15.73 3.72
CA VAL A 275 -2.86 17.12 3.46
C VAL A 275 -2.33 17.76 4.74
N ILE A 276 -3.02 17.60 5.88
CA ILE A 276 -2.55 18.10 7.18
C ILE A 276 -1.21 17.46 7.56
N CYS A 277 -1.06 16.13 7.40
CA CYS A 277 0.19 15.42 7.68
C CYS A 277 1.35 15.90 6.78
N MET A 278 1.09 16.14 5.50
CA MET A 278 2.09 16.64 4.55
C MET A 278 2.50 18.07 4.87
N LEU A 279 1.54 18.94 5.22
CA LEU A 279 1.82 20.31 5.68
C LEU A 279 2.66 20.31 6.96
N LEU A 280 2.29 19.48 7.94
CA LEU A 280 3.05 19.33 9.18
C LEU A 280 4.49 18.89 8.92
N ALA A 281 4.69 17.90 8.06
CA ALA A 281 6.02 17.44 7.69
C ALA A 281 6.83 18.52 6.92
N ALA A 282 6.19 19.28 6.02
CA ALA A 282 6.82 20.38 5.31
C ALA A 282 7.24 21.53 6.25
N VAL A 283 6.41 21.88 7.24
CA VAL A 283 6.74 22.88 8.27
C VAL A 283 7.92 22.42 9.12
N LEU A 284 7.94 21.14 9.52
CA LEU A 284 9.06 20.59 10.31
C LEU A 284 10.37 20.57 9.53
N GLU A 285 10.32 20.26 8.23
CA GLU A 285 11.51 20.29 7.38
C GLU A 285 11.99 21.74 7.14
N PHE A 286 11.05 22.69 7.02
CA PHE A 286 11.39 24.12 6.99
C PHE A 286 12.07 24.58 8.28
N VAL A 287 11.52 24.25 9.44
CA VAL A 287 12.11 24.62 10.75
C VAL A 287 13.47 23.98 10.96
N ARG A 288 13.70 22.78 10.42
CA ARG A 288 14.98 22.07 10.51
C ARG A 288 16.09 22.73 9.70
N GLY A 289 15.81 23.07 8.44
CA GLY A 289 16.83 23.55 7.50
C GLY A 289 16.81 25.05 7.23
N PHE A 290 15.74 25.75 7.62
CA PHE A 290 15.40 27.13 7.19
C PHE A 290 15.59 27.36 5.68
N ASN A 291 15.43 26.31 4.88
CA ASN A 291 15.68 26.30 3.44
C ASN A 291 14.40 25.93 2.71
N THR A 292 13.75 26.93 2.13
CA THR A 292 12.51 26.75 1.37
C THR A 292 12.73 25.93 0.10
N GLN A 293 13.88 26.06 -0.57
CA GLN A 293 14.18 25.33 -1.80
C GLN A 293 14.18 23.81 -1.57
N ASN A 294 14.75 23.36 -0.44
CA ASN A 294 14.72 21.95 -0.07
C ASN A 294 13.30 21.46 0.22
N VAL A 295 12.49 22.25 0.92
CA VAL A 295 11.09 21.90 1.23
C VAL A 295 10.26 21.76 -0.05
N PHE A 296 10.37 22.74 -0.97
CA PHE A 296 9.65 22.66 -2.25
C PHE A 296 10.14 21.51 -3.12
N SER A 297 11.45 21.26 -3.18
CA SER A 297 12.01 20.11 -3.90
C SER A 297 11.49 18.78 -3.33
N GLY A 298 11.33 18.70 -2.00
CA GLY A 298 10.73 17.54 -1.36
C GLY A 298 9.24 17.37 -1.71
N LEU A 299 8.47 18.46 -1.76
CA LEU A 299 7.07 18.40 -2.20
C LEU A 299 6.94 17.95 -3.67
N GLU A 300 7.88 18.31 -4.54
CA GLU A 300 7.91 17.76 -5.91
C GLU A 300 8.05 16.24 -5.93
N VAL A 301 8.84 15.66 -5.00
CA VAL A 301 8.93 14.20 -4.85
C VAL A 301 7.59 13.60 -4.43
N ALA A 302 6.85 14.28 -3.53
CA ALA A 302 5.50 13.86 -3.16
C ALA A 302 4.58 13.83 -4.39
N TYR A 303 4.57 14.89 -5.20
CA TYR A 303 3.75 14.97 -6.42
C TYR A 303 4.15 13.95 -7.48
N ARG A 304 5.45 13.66 -7.64
CA ARG A 304 5.91 12.56 -8.50
C ARG A 304 5.38 11.21 -8.00
N GLY A 305 5.42 10.96 -6.70
CA GLY A 305 4.82 9.77 -6.10
C GLY A 305 3.31 9.66 -6.35
N MET A 306 2.59 10.78 -6.37
CA MET A 306 1.18 10.82 -6.77
C MET A 306 0.99 10.47 -8.26
N ALA A 307 1.84 11.01 -9.14
CA ALA A 307 1.78 10.75 -10.59
C ALA A 307 2.10 9.29 -10.93
N ASP A 308 3.09 8.69 -10.28
CA ASP A 308 3.43 7.28 -10.44
C ASP A 308 2.28 6.37 -9.98
N ALA A 309 1.60 6.74 -8.88
CA ALA A 309 0.42 6.03 -8.42
C ALA A 309 -0.77 6.17 -9.38
N PHE A 310 -0.94 7.35 -9.99
CA PHE A 310 -1.97 7.55 -11.02
C PHE A 310 -1.73 6.64 -12.23
N ALA A 311 -0.49 6.54 -12.70
CA ALA A 311 -0.17 5.72 -13.87
C ALA A 311 -0.17 4.22 -13.58
N GLY A 312 0.20 3.82 -12.36
CA GLY A 312 0.41 2.43 -11.99
C GLY A 312 -0.77 1.74 -11.31
N VAL A 313 -1.64 2.49 -10.62
CA VAL A 313 -2.64 1.92 -9.69
C VAL A 313 -4.06 2.44 -9.94
N VAL A 314 -4.24 3.74 -10.22
CA VAL A 314 -5.56 4.39 -10.41
C VAL A 314 -6.11 4.16 -11.81
#